data_AF-A0ABD7JRZ5-F1
#
_entry.id   AF-A0ABD7JRZ5-F1
#
_cell.length_a   1.000
_cell.length_b   1.000
_cell.length_c   1.000
_cell.angle_alpha   90.00
_cell.angle_beta   90.00
_cell.angle_gamma   90.00
#
_symmetry.space_group_name_H-M   'P 1'
#
loop_
_entity.id
_entity.type
_entity.pdbx_description
1 polymer ?
#
loop_
_entity_poly.entity_id
_entity_poly.type
_entity_poly.pdbx_seq_one_letter_code
_entity_poly.pdbx_strand_id
1 'polypeptide(L)'
;MNQNTDATKPQETEVSSQTQLAILLSIRGGLTSGFTVQRCISQIAKVGPAGNWEAAASKYEVGSSLAQALLTSGAFSSEVQLLIGFMDDHQVNPVQQLDPAIDFLKSIL
;
A
#
# COMPACT_ATOMS: atom_id res chain seq x y z
N MET A 1 -39.76 18.04 -18.14
CA MET A 1 -39.01 18.05 -16.87
C MET A 1 -38.01 16.91 -16.93
N ASN A 2 -36.78 17.18 -17.35
CA ASN A 2 -35.73 16.16 -17.44
C ASN A 2 -35.03 16.07 -16.09
N GLN A 3 -35.09 14.87 -15.49
CA GLN A 3 -34.29 14.49 -14.34
C GLN A 3 -32.85 14.30 -14.81
N ASN A 4 -31.98 15.28 -14.55
CA ASN A 4 -30.53 15.05 -14.54
C ASN A 4 -30.18 14.50 -13.16
N THR A 5 -30.25 13.19 -13.01
CA THR A 5 -29.52 12.46 -11.98
C THR A 5 -28.05 12.49 -12.38
N ASP A 6 -27.37 13.57 -11.99
CA ASP A 6 -25.92 13.59 -11.87
C ASP A 6 -25.57 12.63 -10.72
N ALA A 7 -25.48 11.34 -11.06
CA ALA A 7 -24.88 10.36 -10.19
C ALA A 7 -23.40 10.70 -10.13
N THR A 8 -23.04 11.51 -9.14
CA THR A 8 -21.66 11.69 -8.72
C THR A 8 -21.15 10.30 -8.36
N LYS A 9 -20.49 9.66 -9.32
CA LYS A 9 -19.73 8.44 -9.12
C LYS A 9 -18.90 8.69 -7.87
N PRO A 10 -18.89 7.81 -6.84
CA PRO A 10 -17.97 8.00 -5.75
C PRO A 10 -16.60 8.12 -6.40
N GLN A 11 -15.96 9.28 -6.24
CA GLN A 11 -14.56 9.44 -6.58
C GLN A 11 -13.86 8.44 -5.68
N GLU A 12 -13.61 7.23 -6.20
CA GLU A 12 -12.57 6.35 -5.69
C GLU A 12 -11.35 7.26 -5.63
N THR A 13 -11.06 7.72 -4.42
CA THR A 13 -10.02 8.70 -4.20
C THR A 13 -8.74 7.88 -4.26
N GLU A 14 -8.33 7.54 -5.48
CA GLU A 14 -7.08 6.86 -5.73
C GLU A 14 -6.01 7.68 -5.03
N VAL A 15 -5.33 7.03 -4.09
CA VAL A 15 -4.19 7.59 -3.39
C VAL A 15 -3.19 8.02 -4.47
N SER A 16 -2.78 9.28 -4.49
CA SER A 16 -1.88 9.77 -5.56
C SER A 16 -0.58 8.96 -5.61
N SER A 17 0.06 8.85 -6.77
CA SER A 17 1.34 8.12 -6.91
C SER A 17 2.40 8.62 -5.92
N GLN A 18 2.43 9.93 -5.64
CA GLN A 18 3.31 10.53 -4.64
C GLN A 18 3.01 10.02 -3.21
N THR A 19 1.73 9.84 -2.89
CA THR A 19 1.31 9.33 -1.58
C THR A 19 1.57 7.82 -1.48
N GLN A 20 1.31 7.05 -2.54
CA GLN A 20 1.69 5.63 -2.62
C GLN A 20 3.20 5.45 -2.40
N LEU A 21 4.03 6.31 -3.01
CA LEU A 21 5.47 6.29 -2.82
C LEU A 21 5.86 6.62 -1.37
N ALA A 22 5.25 7.65 -0.78
CA ALA A 22 5.51 8.04 0.60
C ALA A 22 5.18 6.90 1.59
N ILE A 23 4.08 6.17 1.36
CA ILE A 23 3.72 5.00 2.16
C ILE A 23 4.81 3.92 2.07
N LEU A 24 5.19 3.51 0.85
CA LEU A 24 6.18 2.44 0.67
C LEU A 24 7.55 2.83 1.25
N LEU A 25 7.96 4.08 1.06
CA LEU A 25 9.19 4.60 1.67
C LEU A 25 9.13 4.63 3.19
N SER A 26 7.99 4.98 3.77
CA SER A 26 7.80 4.99 5.23
C SER A 26 7.88 3.59 5.82
N ILE A 27 7.24 2.61 5.16
CA ILE A 27 7.32 1.20 5.56
C ILE A 27 8.76 0.71 5.45
N ARG A 28 9.43 0.95 4.31
CA ARG A 28 10.82 0.56 4.09
C ARG A 28 11.77 1.20 5.11
N GLY A 29 11.59 2.48 5.41
CA GLY A 29 12.39 3.20 6.41
C GLY A 29 12.21 2.65 7.82
N GLY A 30 10.97 2.33 8.21
CA GLY A 30 10.70 1.68 9.50
C GLY A 30 11.32 0.29 9.60
N LEU A 31 11.22 -0.52 8.54
CA LEU A 31 11.85 -1.85 8.49
C LEU A 31 13.39 -1.76 8.58
N THR A 32 13.99 -0.81 7.86
CA THR A 32 15.44 -0.54 7.92
C THR A 32 15.87 -0.10 9.33
N SER A 33 14.98 0.57 10.07
CA SER A 33 15.19 0.99 11.45
C SER A 33 14.94 -0.13 12.48
N GLY A 34 14.63 -1.35 12.04
CA GLY A 34 14.41 -2.52 12.90
C GLY A 34 12.98 -2.64 13.44
N PHE A 35 12.02 -1.85 12.95
CA PHE A 35 10.61 -2.07 13.28
C PHE A 35 10.03 -3.29 12.56
N THR A 36 9.02 -3.90 13.15
CA THR A 36 8.28 -4.99 12.52
C THR A 36 7.38 -4.46 11.41
N VAL A 37 7.09 -5.29 10.40
CA VAL A 37 6.13 -4.96 9.34
C VAL A 37 4.79 -4.52 9.91
N GLN A 38 4.25 -5.26 10.89
CA GLN A 38 2.99 -4.91 11.56
C GLN A 38 3.06 -3.49 12.13
N ARG A 39 4.13 -3.14 12.86
CA ARG A 39 4.31 -1.80 13.42
C ARG A 39 4.38 -0.74 12.33
N CYS A 40 5.11 -0.98 11.24
CA CYS A 40 5.18 -0.06 10.12
C CYS A 40 3.80 0.20 9.51
N ILE A 41 3.03 -0.86 9.20
CA ILE A 41 1.68 -0.76 8.63
C ILE A 41 0.71 -0.07 9.59
N SER A 42 0.73 -0.43 10.88
CA SER A 42 -0.14 0.19 11.89
C SER A 42 0.17 1.68 12.13
N GLN A 43 1.40 2.14 11.86
CA GLN A 43 1.69 3.58 11.91
C GLN A 43 1.07 4.30 10.72
N ILE A 44 1.03 3.68 9.52
CA ILE A 44 0.29 4.24 8.37
C ILE A 44 -1.19 4.37 8.69
N ALA A 45 -1.81 3.42 9.41
CA ALA A 45 -3.22 3.56 9.83
C ALA A 45 -3.51 4.84 10.64
N LYS A 46 -2.52 5.36 11.37
CA LYS A 46 -2.69 6.55 12.24
C LYS A 46 -2.55 7.87 11.51
N VAL A 47 -1.81 7.91 10.39
CA VAL A 47 -1.38 9.15 9.73
C VAL A 47 -1.53 9.14 8.20
N GLY A 48 -1.90 7.99 7.63
CA GLY A 48 -1.93 7.73 6.21
C GLY A 48 -3.27 8.07 5.55
N PRO A 49 -3.32 8.05 4.20
CA PRO A 49 -4.52 8.32 3.42
C PRO A 49 -5.55 7.17 3.53
N ALA A 50 -6.72 7.38 2.93
CA ALA A 50 -7.79 6.39 2.82
C ALA A 50 -7.25 4.99 2.41
N GLY A 51 -7.57 4.00 3.23
CA GLY A 51 -7.15 2.60 3.07
C GLY A 51 -7.47 1.81 4.34
N ASN A 52 -7.70 0.50 4.22
CA ASN A 52 -8.01 -0.35 5.36
C ASN A 52 -6.73 -0.90 6.01
N TRP A 53 -5.95 0.01 6.59
CA TRP A 53 -4.63 -0.28 7.15
C TRP A 53 -4.72 -1.11 8.44
N GLU A 54 -5.81 -1.01 9.21
CA GLU A 54 -6.06 -1.92 10.33
C GLU A 54 -6.21 -3.36 9.84
N ALA A 55 -7.00 -3.59 8.78
CA ALA A 55 -7.13 -4.93 8.19
C ALA A 55 -5.81 -5.43 7.60
N ALA A 56 -5.02 -4.55 6.96
CA ALA A 56 -3.69 -4.88 6.47
C ALA A 56 -2.75 -5.35 7.59
N ALA A 57 -2.70 -4.61 8.71
CA ALA A 57 -1.88 -4.97 9.85
C ALA A 57 -2.34 -6.29 10.48
N SER A 58 -3.65 -6.47 10.64
CA SER A 58 -4.24 -7.71 11.17
C SER A 58 -3.93 -8.92 10.28
N LYS A 59 -4.02 -8.77 8.95
CA LYS A 59 -3.64 -9.82 8.00
C LYS A 59 -2.21 -10.27 8.15
N TYR A 60 -1.28 -9.33 8.30
CA TYR A 60 0.13 -9.66 8.53
C TYR A 60 0.34 -10.38 9.87
N GLU A 61 -0.33 -9.91 10.92
CA GLU A 61 -0.26 -10.51 12.27
C GLU A 61 -0.69 -11.98 12.29
N VAL A 62 -1.69 -12.36 11.49
CA VAL A 62 -2.15 -13.76 11.37
C VAL A 62 -1.33 -14.62 10.39
N GLY A 63 -0.14 -14.13 9.96
CA GLY A 63 0.81 -14.90 9.15
C GLY A 63 0.69 -14.71 7.64
N SER A 64 -0.06 -13.71 7.16
CA SER A 64 -0.06 -13.34 5.74
C SER A 64 1.27 -12.70 5.35
N SER A 65 1.63 -12.77 4.07
CA SER A 65 2.83 -12.09 3.58
C SER A 65 2.67 -10.56 3.56
N LEU A 66 3.80 -9.85 3.45
CA LEU A 66 3.80 -8.40 3.29
C LEU A 66 2.98 -7.97 2.07
N ALA A 67 3.09 -8.71 0.95
CA ALA A 67 2.31 -8.45 -0.26
C ALA A 67 0.80 -8.50 0.03
N GLN A 68 0.34 -9.58 0.65
CA GLN A 68 -1.07 -9.77 0.98
C GLN A 68 -1.59 -8.71 1.96
N ALA A 69 -0.77 -8.31 2.92
CA ALA A 69 -1.11 -7.23 3.84
C ALA A 69 -1.26 -5.89 3.11
N LEU A 70 -0.29 -5.52 2.26
CA LEU A 70 -0.34 -4.28 1.48
C LEU A 70 -1.52 -4.24 0.51
N LEU A 71 -1.82 -5.33 -0.19
CA LEU A 71 -2.99 -5.42 -1.08
C LEU A 71 -4.31 -5.29 -0.30
N THR A 72 -4.37 -5.81 0.94
CA THR A 72 -5.57 -5.68 1.80
C THR A 72 -5.87 -4.21 2.16
N SER A 73 -4.85 -3.33 2.18
CA SER A 73 -5.07 -1.91 2.45
C SER A 73 -5.95 -1.22 1.40
N GLY A 74 -5.96 -1.73 0.16
CA GLY A 74 -6.65 -1.09 -0.97
C GLY A 74 -6.07 0.27 -1.39
N ALA A 75 -4.90 0.65 -0.86
CA ALA A 75 -4.35 2.00 -1.03
C ALA A 75 -3.49 2.19 -2.29
N PHE A 76 -3.30 1.14 -3.10
CA PHE A 76 -2.38 1.15 -4.24
C PHE A 76 -3.12 1.08 -5.56
N SER A 77 -2.60 1.76 -6.58
CA SER A 77 -3.08 1.66 -7.98
C SER A 77 -2.88 0.25 -8.55
N SER A 78 -3.58 -0.09 -9.63
CA SER A 78 -3.49 -1.43 -10.25
C SER A 78 -2.06 -1.80 -10.67
N GLU A 79 -1.29 -0.86 -11.22
CA GLU A 79 0.11 -1.08 -11.61
C GLU A 79 1.00 -1.38 -10.40
N VAL A 80 0.81 -0.65 -9.30
CA VAL A 80 1.56 -0.87 -8.07
C VAL A 80 1.13 -2.17 -7.39
N GLN A 81 -0.17 -2.51 -7.42
CA GLN A 81 -0.67 -3.78 -6.92
C GLN A 81 -0.06 -4.98 -7.66
N LEU A 82 0.14 -4.89 -8.98
CA LEU A 82 0.83 -5.93 -9.74
C LEU A 82 2.26 -6.14 -9.24
N LEU A 83 3.02 -5.05 -9.06
CA LEU A 83 4.39 -5.11 -8.54
C LEU A 83 4.44 -5.67 -7.11
N ILE A 84 3.48 -5.29 -6.26
CA ILE A 84 3.34 -5.84 -4.91
C ILE A 84 3.00 -7.34 -4.95
N GLY A 85 2.14 -7.77 -5.88
CA GLY A 85 1.78 -9.17 -6.06
C GLY A 85 2.98 -10.06 -6.38
N PHE A 86 3.96 -9.55 -7.13
CA PHE A 86 5.20 -10.26 -7.43
C PHE A 86 6.15 -10.40 -6.22
N MET A 87 5.91 -9.70 -5.10
CA MET A 87 6.72 -9.81 -3.88
C MET A 87 6.58 -11.17 -3.19
N ASP A 88 5.42 -11.85 -3.33
CA ASP A 88 5.08 -13.07 -2.58
C ASP A 88 5.86 -14.31 -3.05
N ASP A 89 6.36 -14.28 -4.29
CA ASP A 89 6.99 -15.43 -4.97
C ASP A 89 8.47 -15.63 -4.59
N HIS A 90 9.08 -14.66 -3.92
CA HIS A 90 10.50 -14.67 -3.60
C HIS A 90 10.72 -14.39 -2.11
N GLN A 91 11.31 -15.34 -1.39
CA GLN A 91 11.71 -15.28 0.03
C GLN A 91 12.86 -14.27 0.25
N VAL A 92 12.67 -13.02 -0.17
CA VAL A 92 13.61 -11.91 -0.02
C VAL A 92 13.28 -11.10 1.23
N ASN A 93 14.28 -10.38 1.74
CA ASN A 93 14.12 -9.46 2.86
C ASN A 93 12.93 -8.49 2.61
N PRO A 94 12.00 -8.30 3.56
CA PRO A 94 10.86 -7.39 3.43
C PRO A 94 11.20 -5.97 2.98
N VAL A 95 12.41 -5.49 3.29
CA VAL A 95 12.93 -4.20 2.81
C VAL A 95 13.09 -4.19 1.29
N GLN A 96 13.70 -5.25 0.74
CA GLN A 96 14.00 -5.37 -0.69
C GLN A 96 12.77 -5.72 -1.52
N GLN A 97 11.79 -6.40 -0.91
CA GLN A 97 10.53 -6.70 -1.57
C GLN A 97 9.81 -5.41 -2.04
N LEU A 98 10.04 -4.28 -1.37
CA LEU A 98 9.39 -3.00 -1.72
C LEU A 98 10.05 -2.29 -2.91
N ASP A 99 11.28 -2.65 -3.28
CA ASP A 99 12.08 -1.89 -4.26
C ASP A 99 11.43 -1.81 -5.65
N PRO A 100 10.87 -2.88 -6.24
CA PRO A 100 10.24 -2.80 -7.57
C PRO A 100 9.08 -1.78 -7.62
N ALA A 101 8.22 -1.77 -6.59
CA ALA A 101 7.10 -0.83 -6.51
C ALA A 101 7.58 0.62 -6.27
N ILE A 102 8.62 0.79 -5.44
CA ILE A 102 9.23 2.10 -5.17
C ILE A 102 9.89 2.66 -6.42
N ASP A 103 10.65 1.85 -7.14
CA ASP A 103 11.40 2.27 -8.33
C ASP A 103 10.46 2.60 -9.49
N PHE A 104 9.38 1.82 -9.66
CA PHE A 104 8.32 2.17 -10.60
C PHE A 104 7.71 3.54 -10.29
N LEU A 105 7.27 3.76 -9.05
CA LEU A 105 6.65 5.04 -8.66
C LEU A 105 7.60 6.22 -8.83
N LYS A 106 8.89 6.06 -8.55
CA LYS A 106 9.90 7.09 -8.83
C LYS A 106 10.11 7.37 -10.32
N SER A 107 9.90 6.38 -11.19
CA SER A 107 10.09 6.53 -12.63
C SER A 107 8.96 7.32 -13.31
N ILE A 108 7.81 7.45 -12.65
CA ILE A 108 6.60 8.11 -13.18
C ILE A 108 6.21 9.40 -12.44
N LEU A 109 7.05 9.85 -11.49
CA LEU A 109 6.91 11.10 -10.73
C LEU A 109 7.97 12.12 -11.19
#